data_AF-O84311-F1
#
_entry.id   AF-O84311-F1
#
_cell.length_a   1.000
_cell.length_b   1.000
_cell.length_c   1.000
_cell.angle_alpha   90.00
_cell.angle_beta   90.00
_cell.angle_gamma   90.00
#
_symmetry.space_group_name_H-M   'P 1'
#
loop_
_entity.id
_entity.type
_entity.pdbx_description
1 polymer ?
#
loop_
_entity_poly.entity_id
_entity_poly.type
_entity_poly.pdbx_seq_one_letter_code
_entity_poly.pdbx_strand_id
1 'polypeptide(L)'
;MNQCYFLSSFLSPQQPESPPLYSFQEINDLLALNFTDKDWQSYVILRRFFDLENFAFFWAGKSIPFSFGTITNSNVESLLRLQMWSDEWEFEDFFKDFLLRYKTPQERLTHFSELVRDFLDHYQDYPSEFLRTYFRFKQDLRIILAGFRARVMQKDVSFVLRDEDSSNPIVLHVLMQKDSPNYELPDEFFELRDVLGDYGRLPHMLNQTLSFYEFHKVEEMSRDKYLNTDAILSRLTTYLMAIRSSWASVQKGKELINLMEKGIRW
;
A
#
# COMPACT_ATOMS: atom_id res chain seq x y z
N MET A 1 -25.87 -6.68 -15.78
CA MET A 1 -25.88 -5.23 -16.12
C MET A 1 -25.24 -4.52 -14.94
N ASN A 2 -24.12 -3.85 -15.13
CA ASN A 2 -23.32 -3.31 -14.02
C ASN A 2 -24.08 -2.14 -13.37
N GLN A 3 -24.37 -2.22 -12.06
CA GLN A 3 -25.10 -1.15 -11.35
C GLN A 3 -24.17 -0.03 -10.87
N CYS A 4 -23.12 0.28 -11.65
CA CYS A 4 -22.14 1.31 -11.32
C CYS A 4 -22.78 2.67 -11.03
N TYR A 5 -23.94 2.96 -11.63
CA TYR A 5 -24.72 4.16 -11.35
C TYR A 5 -25.16 4.23 -9.88
N PHE A 6 -25.71 3.14 -9.34
CA PHE A 6 -26.13 3.08 -7.94
C PHE A 6 -24.93 3.26 -7.01
N LEU A 7 -23.85 2.52 -7.26
CA LEU A 7 -22.61 2.63 -6.47
C LEU A 7 -21.99 4.03 -6.54
N SER A 8 -21.98 4.66 -7.71
CA SER A 8 -21.46 6.02 -7.89
C SER A 8 -22.30 7.08 -7.18
N SER A 9 -23.61 6.83 -6.99
CA SER A 9 -24.48 7.71 -6.21
C SER A 9 -24.39 7.44 -4.71
N PHE A 10 -24.15 6.20 -4.32
CA PHE A 10 -24.10 5.77 -2.92
C PHE A 10 -22.76 6.13 -2.26
N LEU A 11 -21.64 5.83 -2.94
CA LEU A 11 -20.30 6.08 -2.42
C LEU A 11 -19.97 7.57 -2.54
N SER A 12 -20.22 8.31 -1.47
CA SER A 12 -19.86 9.73 -1.36
C SER A 12 -18.34 9.92 -1.45
N PRO A 13 -17.84 11.06 -1.95
CA PRO A 13 -16.42 11.36 -1.89
C PRO A 13 -15.93 11.30 -0.44
N GLN A 14 -14.93 10.46 -0.18
CA GLN A 14 -14.30 10.39 1.14
C GLN A 14 -13.47 11.65 1.35
N GLN A 15 -13.36 12.13 2.58
CA GLN A 15 -12.38 13.16 2.95
C GLN A 15 -11.26 12.50 3.74
N PRO A 16 -9.99 12.89 3.53
CA PRO A 16 -8.85 12.15 4.07
C PRO A 16 -8.78 12.16 5.60
N GLU A 17 -9.25 13.24 6.25
CA GLU A 17 -9.29 13.36 7.72
C GLU A 17 -10.59 12.84 8.34
N SER A 18 -11.61 12.56 7.52
CA SER A 18 -12.90 12.11 8.02
C SER A 18 -12.91 10.60 8.18
N PRO A 19 -13.62 10.05 9.19
CA PRO A 19 -13.90 8.63 9.22
C PRO A 19 -14.72 8.23 7.97
N PRO A 20 -14.61 6.96 7.54
CA PRO A 20 -15.44 6.45 6.46
C PRO A 20 -16.91 6.50 6.85
N LEU A 21 -17.77 6.96 5.94
CA LEU A 21 -19.22 7.00 6.16
C LEU A 21 -19.84 5.60 6.32
N TYR A 22 -19.23 4.62 5.65
CA TYR A 22 -19.68 3.23 5.63
C TYR A 22 -18.59 2.33 6.21
N SER A 23 -19.01 1.35 7.00
CA SER A 23 -18.13 0.29 7.44
C SER A 23 -17.67 -0.58 6.27
N PHE A 24 -16.57 -1.29 6.48
CA PHE A 24 -16.07 -2.23 5.48
C PHE A 24 -17.09 -3.32 5.11
N GLN A 25 -17.88 -3.79 6.07
CA GLN A 25 -18.90 -4.81 5.82
C GLN A 25 -20.03 -4.27 4.95
N GLU A 26 -20.53 -3.07 5.22
CA GLU A 26 -21.57 -2.43 4.40
C GLU A 26 -21.10 -2.20 2.97
N ILE A 27 -19.82 -1.81 2.79
CA ILE A 27 -19.22 -1.70 1.45
C ILE A 27 -19.19 -3.06 0.76
N ASN A 28 -18.71 -4.12 1.42
CA ASN A 28 -18.68 -5.46 0.81
C ASN A 28 -20.06 -5.96 0.39
N ASP A 29 -21.05 -5.81 1.26
CA ASP A 29 -22.43 -6.26 0.99
C ASP A 29 -23.01 -5.50 -0.20
N LEU A 30 -22.79 -4.19 -0.25
CA LEU A 30 -23.18 -3.35 -1.37
C LEU A 30 -22.51 -3.78 -2.68
N LEU A 31 -21.19 -4.01 -2.66
CA LEU A 31 -20.45 -4.41 -3.86
C LEU A 31 -20.88 -5.79 -4.34
N ALA A 32 -21.12 -6.75 -3.44
CA ALA A 32 -21.55 -8.11 -3.78
C ALA A 32 -22.90 -8.13 -4.53
N LEU A 33 -23.78 -7.16 -4.25
CA LEU A 33 -25.07 -7.02 -4.93
C LEU A 33 -24.98 -6.35 -6.31
N ASN A 34 -23.90 -5.60 -6.58
CA ASN A 34 -23.82 -4.68 -7.71
C ASN A 34 -22.73 -5.01 -8.73
N PHE A 35 -21.67 -5.69 -8.30
CA PHE A 35 -20.51 -6.03 -9.13
C PHE A 35 -20.77 -7.28 -9.97
N THR A 36 -20.19 -7.28 -11.18
CA THR A 36 -19.98 -8.53 -11.91
C THR A 36 -18.81 -9.30 -11.32
N ASP A 37 -18.68 -10.59 -11.67
CA ASP A 37 -17.53 -11.40 -11.22
C ASP A 37 -16.19 -10.72 -11.55
N LYS A 38 -16.07 -10.09 -12.72
CA LYS A 38 -14.86 -9.38 -13.15
C LYS A 38 -14.56 -8.14 -12.28
N ASP A 39 -15.59 -7.38 -11.93
CA ASP A 39 -15.42 -6.20 -11.06
C ASP A 39 -15.05 -6.63 -9.64
N TRP A 40 -15.67 -7.72 -9.18
CA TRP A 40 -15.37 -8.34 -7.91
C TRP A 40 -13.91 -8.80 -7.84
N GLN A 41 -13.38 -9.44 -8.88
CA GLN A 41 -11.95 -9.80 -8.94
C GLN A 41 -11.04 -8.58 -8.82
N SER A 42 -11.37 -7.48 -9.51
CA SER A 42 -10.60 -6.24 -9.42
C SER A 42 -10.61 -5.66 -7.98
N TYR A 43 -11.74 -5.73 -7.30
CA TYR A 43 -11.84 -5.34 -5.90
C TYR A 43 -11.11 -6.28 -4.94
N VAL A 44 -11.14 -7.59 -5.19
CA VAL A 44 -10.35 -8.57 -4.44
C VAL A 44 -8.87 -8.23 -4.52
N ILE A 45 -8.35 -7.93 -5.71
CA ILE A 45 -6.95 -7.54 -5.92
C ILE A 45 -6.61 -6.25 -5.17
N LEU A 46 -7.49 -5.24 -5.23
CA LEU A 46 -7.33 -4.02 -4.44
C LEU A 46 -7.23 -4.31 -2.94
N ARG A 47 -8.13 -5.13 -2.39
CA ARG A 47 -8.11 -5.51 -0.96
C ARG A 47 -6.84 -6.28 -0.60
N ARG A 48 -6.40 -7.20 -1.47
CA ARG A 48 -5.15 -7.96 -1.28
C ARG A 48 -3.94 -7.05 -1.17
N PHE A 49 -3.88 -5.98 -1.96
CA PHE A 49 -2.82 -4.99 -1.84
C PHE A 49 -2.78 -4.34 -0.45
N PHE A 50 -3.94 -3.90 0.06
CA PHE A 50 -4.03 -3.31 1.41
C PHE A 50 -3.72 -4.31 2.52
N ASP A 51 -4.11 -5.58 2.34
CA ASP A 51 -3.83 -6.65 3.28
C ASP A 51 -2.37 -7.15 3.20
N LEU A 52 -1.63 -6.90 2.12
CA LEU A 52 -0.30 -7.48 1.88
C LEU A 52 0.68 -7.19 3.02
N GLU A 53 0.60 -5.98 3.60
CA GLU A 53 1.41 -5.57 4.74
C GLU A 53 1.14 -6.38 6.02
N ASN A 54 -0.02 -7.02 6.14
CA ASN A 54 -0.36 -7.85 7.29
C ASN A 54 0.56 -9.08 7.41
N PHE A 55 1.14 -9.57 6.31
CA PHE A 55 2.17 -10.61 6.38
C PHE A 55 3.40 -10.16 7.15
N ALA A 56 3.82 -8.90 7.01
CA ALA A 56 4.93 -8.36 7.77
C ALA A 56 4.61 -8.27 9.27
N PHE A 57 3.37 -7.92 9.64
CA PHE A 57 2.93 -7.98 11.04
C PHE A 57 2.99 -9.42 11.58
N PHE A 58 2.44 -10.36 10.83
CA PHE A 58 2.41 -11.78 11.21
C PHE A 58 3.81 -12.35 11.40
N TRP A 59 4.73 -12.16 10.44
CA TRP A 59 6.10 -12.68 10.55
C TRP A 59 6.92 -11.97 11.63
N ALA A 60 6.58 -10.73 11.98
CA ALA A 60 7.17 -10.03 13.12
C ALA A 60 6.60 -10.49 14.48
N GLY A 61 5.70 -11.47 14.50
CA GLY A 61 5.03 -11.94 15.72
C GLY A 61 4.09 -10.91 16.34
N LYS A 62 3.64 -9.93 15.55
CA LYS A 62 2.69 -8.89 15.97
C LYS A 62 1.28 -9.29 15.56
N SER A 63 0.29 -8.87 16.35
CA SER A 63 -1.11 -9.04 15.96
C SER A 63 -1.40 -8.20 14.72
N ILE A 64 -1.98 -8.82 13.69
CA ILE A 64 -2.53 -8.11 12.53
C ILE A 64 -3.58 -7.09 13.03
N PRO A 65 -3.38 -5.79 12.78
CA PRO A 65 -4.23 -4.76 13.36
C PRO A 65 -5.62 -4.72 12.72
N PHE A 66 -5.70 -5.02 11.42
CA PHE A 66 -6.92 -4.98 10.64
C PHE A 66 -6.74 -5.79 9.36
N SER A 67 -7.82 -6.38 8.83
CA SER A 67 -7.82 -7.02 7.52
C SER A 67 -9.10 -6.70 6.75
N PHE A 68 -8.96 -6.53 5.45
CA PHE A 68 -10.02 -6.42 4.47
C PHE A 68 -10.49 -7.79 3.95
N GLY A 69 -10.30 -8.86 4.73
CA GLY A 69 -10.99 -10.14 4.55
C GLY A 69 -10.11 -11.30 4.09
N THR A 70 -8.89 -11.07 3.62
CA THR A 70 -8.03 -12.16 3.11
C THR A 70 -6.99 -12.61 4.13
N ILE A 71 -6.28 -11.66 4.75
CA ILE A 71 -5.09 -11.93 5.56
C ILE A 71 -5.39 -11.70 7.06
N THR A 72 -5.91 -12.74 7.71
CA THR A 72 -6.09 -12.78 9.18
C THR A 72 -5.06 -13.70 9.84
N ASN A 73 -4.83 -13.59 11.15
CA ASN A 73 -3.87 -14.47 11.85
C ASN A 73 -4.20 -15.95 11.63
N SER A 74 -5.48 -16.30 11.72
CA SER A 74 -5.96 -17.68 11.52
C SER A 74 -5.77 -18.14 10.07
N ASN A 75 -6.06 -17.29 9.09
CA ASN A 75 -5.90 -17.62 7.68
C ASN A 75 -4.43 -17.79 7.32
N VAL A 76 -3.54 -16.89 7.78
CA VAL A 76 -2.10 -16.98 7.50
C VAL A 76 -1.48 -18.21 8.17
N GLU A 77 -1.84 -18.49 9.42
CA GLU A 77 -1.36 -19.70 10.11
C GLU A 77 -1.84 -20.97 9.39
N SER A 78 -3.10 -21.01 8.97
CA SER A 78 -3.66 -22.12 8.21
C SER A 78 -2.97 -22.28 6.85
N LEU A 79 -2.74 -21.19 6.13
CA LEU A 79 -2.05 -21.14 4.84
C LEU A 79 -0.63 -21.70 4.96
N LEU A 80 0.13 -21.26 5.96
CA LEU A 80 1.50 -21.74 6.19
C LEU A 80 1.55 -23.19 6.64
N ARG A 81 0.60 -23.64 7.47
CA ARG A 81 0.56 -25.01 8.00
C ARG A 81 0.13 -26.02 6.95
N LEU A 82 -0.93 -25.72 6.23
CA LEU A 82 -1.53 -26.65 5.28
C LEU A 82 -0.76 -26.68 3.96
N GLN A 83 -0.01 -25.62 3.63
CA GLN A 83 0.50 -25.40 2.27
C GLN A 83 -0.61 -25.52 1.21
N MET A 84 -1.87 -25.34 1.63
CA MET A 84 -3.05 -25.45 0.80
C MET A 84 -3.48 -24.04 0.40
N TRP A 85 -3.49 -23.84 -0.91
CA TRP A 85 -3.92 -22.65 -1.60
C TRP A 85 -5.32 -22.99 -2.10
N SER A 86 -6.37 -22.49 -1.45
CA SER A 86 -7.71 -22.58 -2.03
C SER A 86 -7.86 -21.46 -3.07
N ASP A 87 -8.74 -21.64 -4.06
CA ASP A 87 -9.07 -20.59 -5.05
C ASP A 87 -9.47 -19.25 -4.38
N GLU A 88 -10.00 -19.32 -3.15
CA GLU A 88 -10.36 -18.14 -2.36
C GLU A 88 -9.13 -17.40 -1.78
N TRP A 89 -8.02 -18.11 -1.55
CA TRP A 89 -6.81 -17.62 -0.88
C TRP A 89 -5.56 -17.64 -1.76
N GLU A 90 -5.68 -18.04 -3.03
CA GLU A 90 -4.56 -18.05 -3.97
C GLU A 90 -4.04 -16.62 -4.13
N PHE A 91 -2.95 -16.33 -3.42
CA PHE A 91 -1.93 -15.45 -3.95
C PHE A 91 -1.31 -16.13 -5.16
N GLU A 92 -0.84 -15.29 -6.07
CA GLU A 92 -0.29 -15.70 -7.34
C GLU A 92 1.08 -16.36 -7.11
N ASP A 93 1.62 -17.02 -8.14
CA ASP A 93 2.80 -17.88 -8.00
C ASP A 93 4.02 -17.17 -7.39
N PHE A 94 4.15 -15.85 -7.57
CA PHE A 94 5.22 -15.07 -6.95
C PHE A 94 5.25 -15.18 -5.42
N PHE A 95 4.08 -15.29 -4.77
CA PHE A 95 4.01 -15.42 -3.31
C PHE A 95 4.44 -16.83 -2.88
N LYS A 96 4.07 -17.85 -3.66
CA LYS A 96 4.51 -19.24 -3.44
C LYS A 96 6.04 -19.32 -3.56
N ASP A 97 6.59 -18.74 -4.61
CA ASP A 97 8.04 -18.66 -4.85
C ASP A 97 8.76 -17.92 -3.73
N PHE A 98 8.18 -16.82 -3.23
CA PHE A 98 8.71 -16.08 -2.09
C PHE A 98 8.79 -16.95 -0.82
N LEU A 99 7.73 -17.68 -0.48
CA LEU A 99 7.73 -18.59 0.68
C LEU A 99 8.68 -19.79 0.49
N LEU A 100 8.86 -20.23 -0.76
CA LEU A 100 9.81 -21.29 -1.09
C LEU A 100 11.25 -20.80 -0.96
N ARG A 101 11.54 -19.55 -1.32
CA ARG A 101 12.86 -18.93 -1.22
C ARG A 101 13.24 -18.58 0.23
N TYR A 102 12.31 -18.01 0.99
CA TYR A 102 12.54 -17.53 2.36
C TYR A 102 11.77 -18.38 3.38
N LYS A 103 12.51 -19.19 4.15
CA LYS A 103 11.93 -20.22 5.02
C LYS A 103 11.59 -19.71 6.40
N THR A 104 12.38 -18.77 6.92
CA THR A 104 12.19 -18.26 8.28
C THR A 104 11.39 -16.94 8.27
N PRO A 105 10.63 -16.63 9.34
CA PRO A 105 9.98 -15.32 9.46
C PRO A 105 10.96 -14.15 9.33
N GLN A 106 12.18 -14.29 9.84
CA GLN A 106 13.21 -13.24 9.77
C GLN A 106 13.70 -12.99 8.34
N GLU A 107 13.93 -14.05 7.56
CA GLU A 107 14.27 -13.93 6.13
C GLU A 107 13.14 -13.23 5.37
N ARG A 108 11.88 -13.65 5.60
CA ARG A 108 10.71 -13.06 4.94
C ARG A 108 10.53 -11.59 5.27
N LEU A 109 10.79 -11.17 6.50
CA LEU A 109 10.79 -9.75 6.87
C LEU A 109 11.92 -8.99 6.17
N THR A 110 13.11 -9.59 6.08
CA THR A 110 14.30 -8.97 5.47
C THR A 110 14.10 -8.74 3.98
N HIS A 111 13.38 -9.63 3.31
CA HIS A 111 13.10 -9.58 1.86
C HIS A 111 11.66 -9.14 1.54
N PHE A 112 10.91 -8.60 2.51
CA PHE A 112 9.50 -8.27 2.28
C PHE A 112 9.27 -7.25 1.15
N SER A 113 10.23 -6.35 0.93
CA SER A 113 10.22 -5.41 -0.21
C SER A 113 10.14 -6.13 -1.56
N GLU A 114 10.80 -7.28 -1.69
CA GLU A 114 10.75 -8.12 -2.89
C GLU A 114 9.34 -8.64 -3.15
N LEU A 115 8.64 -9.10 -2.10
CA LEU A 115 7.27 -9.56 -2.23
C LEU A 115 6.31 -8.44 -2.65
N VAL A 116 6.51 -7.23 -2.11
CA VAL A 116 5.71 -6.07 -2.48
C VAL A 116 5.99 -5.65 -3.92
N ARG A 117 7.25 -5.69 -4.36
CA ARG A 117 7.62 -5.48 -5.76
C ARG A 117 6.93 -6.49 -6.66
N ASP A 118 7.05 -7.78 -6.36
CA ASP A 118 6.51 -8.85 -7.19
C ASP A 118 4.98 -8.76 -7.32
N PHE A 119 4.29 -8.40 -6.23
CA PHE A 119 2.85 -8.12 -6.26
C PHE A 119 2.53 -7.00 -7.26
N LEU A 120 3.24 -5.86 -7.16
CA LEU A 120 2.97 -4.69 -8.00
C LEU A 120 3.34 -4.93 -9.46
N ASP A 121 4.43 -5.65 -9.72
CA ASP A 121 4.88 -6.02 -11.07
C ASP A 121 3.89 -6.99 -11.72
N HIS A 122 3.40 -8.00 -10.99
CA HIS A 122 2.46 -8.99 -11.49
C HIS A 122 1.17 -8.34 -12.04
N TYR A 123 0.72 -7.25 -11.40
CA TYR A 123 -0.52 -6.57 -11.76
C TYR A 123 -0.34 -5.38 -12.73
N GLN A 124 0.85 -5.17 -13.30
CA GLN A 124 1.09 -4.10 -14.27
C GLN A 124 0.31 -4.26 -15.58
N ASP A 125 -0.01 -5.49 -15.99
CA ASP A 125 -0.78 -5.79 -17.21
C ASP A 125 -2.26 -6.11 -16.93
N TYR A 126 -2.74 -5.85 -15.72
CA TYR A 126 -4.09 -6.22 -15.30
C TYR A 126 -5.16 -5.43 -16.08
N PRO A 127 -6.35 -5.99 -16.44
CA PRO A 127 -7.31 -5.31 -17.30
C PRO A 127 -7.88 -3.97 -16.78
N SER A 128 -7.97 -3.76 -15.46
CA SER A 128 -8.43 -2.49 -14.89
C SER A 128 -7.37 -1.39 -15.04
N GLU A 129 -7.72 -0.30 -15.71
CA GLU A 129 -6.82 0.82 -15.91
C GLU A 129 -6.50 1.52 -14.59
N PHE A 130 -7.49 1.67 -13.71
CA PHE A 130 -7.27 2.26 -12.39
C PHE A 130 -6.24 1.45 -11.59
N LEU A 131 -6.38 0.12 -11.52
CA LEU A 131 -5.43 -0.69 -10.75
C LEU A 131 -4.02 -0.63 -11.31
N ARG A 132 -3.84 -0.66 -12.63
CA ARG A 132 -2.51 -0.49 -13.26
C ARG A 132 -1.89 0.86 -12.86
N THR A 133 -2.63 1.94 -13.05
CA THR A 133 -2.15 3.30 -12.73
C THR A 133 -1.85 3.45 -11.24
N TYR A 134 -2.73 2.95 -10.37
CA TYR A 134 -2.55 3.02 -8.93
C TYR A 134 -1.36 2.19 -8.46
N PHE A 135 -1.18 0.97 -8.96
CA PHE A 135 -0.06 0.11 -8.57
C PHE A 135 1.28 0.62 -9.08
N ARG A 136 1.34 1.16 -10.30
CA ARG A 136 2.52 1.88 -10.78
C ARG A 136 2.85 3.07 -9.88
N PHE A 137 1.86 3.90 -9.56
CA PHE A 137 2.04 5.00 -8.62
C PHE A 137 2.58 4.54 -7.26
N LYS A 138 2.03 3.47 -6.69
CA LYS A 138 2.48 2.92 -5.41
C LYS A 138 3.91 2.36 -5.48
N GLN A 139 4.29 1.75 -6.60
CA GLN A 139 5.65 1.26 -6.84
C GLN A 139 6.64 2.42 -6.93
N ASP A 140 6.36 3.40 -7.79
CA ASP A 140 7.21 4.55 -8.04
C ASP A 140 7.39 5.38 -6.75
N LEU A 141 6.29 5.63 -6.03
CA LEU A 141 6.32 6.30 -4.73
C LEU A 141 7.16 5.53 -3.70
N ARG A 142 7.05 4.20 -3.64
CA ARG A 142 7.85 3.37 -2.73
C ARG A 142 9.34 3.54 -2.99
N ILE A 143 9.76 3.48 -4.25
CA ILE A 143 11.17 3.59 -4.67
C ILE A 143 11.71 4.99 -4.33
N ILE A 144 10.95 6.03 -4.65
CA ILE A 144 11.30 7.43 -4.34
C ILE A 144 11.47 7.60 -2.82
N LEU A 145 10.49 7.16 -2.02
CA LEU A 145 10.58 7.29 -0.57
C LEU A 145 11.70 6.46 0.04
N ALA A 146 11.99 5.27 -0.52
CA ALA A 146 13.10 4.44 -0.09
C ALA A 146 14.46 5.13 -0.34
N GLY A 147 14.65 5.71 -1.54
CA GLY A 147 15.84 6.48 -1.89
C GLY A 147 16.01 7.73 -1.01
N PHE A 148 14.94 8.48 -0.81
CA PHE A 148 14.93 9.65 0.06
C PHE A 148 15.32 9.28 1.50
N ARG A 149 14.66 8.27 2.07
CA ARG A 149 14.92 7.81 3.45
C ARG A 149 16.33 7.26 3.60
N ALA A 150 16.84 6.54 2.61
CA ALA A 150 18.23 6.07 2.60
C ALA A 150 19.21 7.23 2.77
N ARG A 151 19.01 8.34 2.04
CA ARG A 151 19.85 9.54 2.18
C ARG A 151 19.72 10.21 3.54
N VAL A 152 18.49 10.41 4.02
CA VAL A 152 18.25 11.01 5.34
C VAL A 152 18.92 10.20 6.45
N MET A 153 18.93 8.87 6.31
CA MET A 153 19.54 7.93 7.26
C MET A 153 21.01 7.59 6.98
N GLN A 154 21.64 8.22 5.98
CA GLN A 154 23.02 7.94 5.55
C GLN A 154 23.29 6.45 5.26
N LYS A 155 22.31 5.78 4.65
CA LYS A 155 22.43 4.40 4.15
C LYS A 155 22.78 4.41 2.67
N ASP A 156 23.49 3.38 2.22
CA ASP A 156 23.74 3.16 0.79
C ASP A 156 22.40 2.91 0.07
N VAL A 157 22.06 3.82 -0.84
CA VAL A 157 20.85 3.75 -1.67
C VAL A 157 20.83 2.48 -2.51
N SER A 158 21.98 2.05 -3.03
CA SER A 158 22.13 0.85 -3.84
C SER A 158 21.77 -0.40 -3.04
N PHE A 159 22.16 -0.44 -1.77
CA PHE A 159 21.83 -1.54 -0.86
C PHE A 159 20.35 -1.56 -0.49
N VAL A 160 19.72 -0.38 -0.34
CA VAL A 160 18.29 -0.26 -0.02
C VAL A 160 17.41 -0.67 -1.21
N LEU A 161 17.83 -0.37 -2.43
CA LEU A 161 17.11 -0.70 -3.67
C LEU A 161 17.60 -2.01 -4.33
N ARG A 162 18.37 -2.85 -3.63
CA ARG A 162 18.97 -4.07 -4.21
C ARG A 162 17.93 -5.09 -4.68
N ASP A 163 16.75 -5.07 -4.06
CA ASP A 163 15.65 -5.97 -4.35
C ASP A 163 14.64 -5.29 -5.32
N GLU A 164 15.00 -4.18 -5.96
CA GLU A 164 14.19 -3.51 -6.98
C GLU A 164 14.70 -3.83 -8.39
N ASP A 165 13.84 -3.70 -9.40
CA ASP A 165 14.27 -3.89 -10.79
C ASP A 165 15.16 -2.75 -11.27
N SER A 166 16.44 -3.06 -11.54
CA SER A 166 17.41 -2.11 -12.08
C SER A 166 17.07 -1.55 -13.46
N SER A 167 16.14 -2.17 -14.20
CA SER A 167 15.67 -1.67 -15.49
C SER A 167 14.54 -0.63 -15.35
N ASN A 168 13.92 -0.53 -14.17
CA ASN A 168 12.87 0.44 -13.90
C ASN A 168 13.43 1.88 -13.95
N PRO A 169 12.84 2.80 -14.75
CA PRO A 169 13.32 4.17 -14.89
C PRO A 169 13.39 4.96 -13.58
N ILE A 170 12.47 4.72 -12.64
CA ILE A 170 12.46 5.39 -11.33
C ILE A 170 13.60 4.87 -10.46
N VAL A 171 13.90 3.56 -10.50
CA VAL A 171 15.06 2.99 -9.80
C VAL A 171 16.35 3.59 -10.33
N LEU A 172 16.51 3.64 -11.65
CA LEU A 172 17.66 4.28 -12.30
C LEU A 172 17.80 5.74 -11.90
N HIS A 173 16.71 6.51 -11.95
CA HIS A 173 16.68 7.92 -11.56
C HIS A 173 17.18 8.13 -10.13
N VAL A 174 16.75 7.29 -9.19
CA VAL A 174 17.17 7.37 -7.78
C VAL A 174 18.64 6.96 -7.61
N LEU A 175 19.08 5.89 -8.29
CA LEU A 175 20.46 5.39 -8.21
C LEU A 175 21.48 6.34 -8.85
N MET A 176 21.15 6.98 -9.96
CA MET A 176 22.03 7.94 -10.65
C MET A 176 22.39 9.14 -9.76
N GLN A 177 21.53 9.44 -8.80
CA GLN A 177 21.75 10.55 -7.90
C GLN A 177 22.39 10.12 -6.56
N LYS A 178 22.80 8.86 -6.37
CA LYS A 178 23.25 8.36 -5.05
C LYS A 178 24.31 9.24 -4.37
N ASP A 179 25.22 9.82 -5.17
CA ASP A 179 26.32 10.69 -4.73
C ASP A 179 26.02 12.20 -4.94
N SER A 180 24.81 12.54 -5.41
CA SER A 180 24.39 13.93 -5.63
C SER A 180 24.13 14.63 -4.29
N PRO A 181 24.54 15.90 -4.14
CA PRO A 181 24.23 16.68 -2.94
C PRO A 181 22.73 16.93 -2.76
N ASN A 182 21.97 16.96 -3.86
CA ASN A 182 20.52 17.23 -3.86
C ASN A 182 19.75 15.97 -4.28
N TYR A 183 18.57 15.75 -3.67
CA TYR A 183 17.64 14.68 -4.04
C TYR A 183 16.56 15.26 -4.96
N GLU A 184 16.68 15.02 -6.26
CA GLU A 184 15.77 15.52 -7.28
C GLU A 184 14.71 14.46 -7.59
N LEU A 185 13.45 14.86 -7.46
CA LEU A 185 12.31 13.99 -7.75
C LEU A 185 12.03 13.93 -9.25
N PRO A 186 11.53 12.79 -9.76
CA PRO A 186 10.93 12.75 -11.09
C PRO A 186 9.79 13.78 -11.21
N ASP A 187 9.56 14.29 -12.42
CA ASP A 187 8.58 15.36 -12.67
C ASP A 187 7.17 15.04 -12.14
N GLU A 188 6.73 13.78 -12.29
CA GLU A 188 5.42 13.31 -11.81
C GLU A 188 5.26 13.43 -10.28
N PHE A 189 6.36 13.47 -9.54
CA PHE A 189 6.41 13.57 -8.09
C PHE A 189 6.96 14.91 -7.59
N PHE A 190 7.08 15.91 -8.47
CA PHE A 190 7.64 17.21 -8.12
C PHE A 190 6.97 17.87 -6.90
N GLU A 191 5.65 17.71 -6.77
CA GLU A 191 4.84 18.23 -5.65
C GLU A 191 5.29 17.71 -4.28
N LEU A 192 5.95 16.55 -4.23
CA LEU A 192 6.49 16.00 -2.97
C LEU A 192 7.77 16.69 -2.52
N ARG A 193 8.42 17.52 -3.34
CA ARG A 193 9.73 18.11 -3.00
C ARG A 193 9.66 18.89 -1.70
N ASP A 194 8.65 19.74 -1.56
CA ASP A 194 8.48 20.60 -0.39
C ASP A 194 8.06 19.77 0.83
N VAL A 195 7.18 18.77 0.64
CA VAL A 195 6.79 17.80 1.68
C VAL A 195 7.99 17.04 2.25
N LEU A 196 8.87 16.54 1.37
CA LEU A 196 10.09 15.82 1.78
C LEU A 196 11.11 16.75 2.42
N GLY A 197 11.25 17.98 1.94
CA GLY A 197 12.11 19.00 2.54
C GLY A 197 11.69 19.36 3.96
N ASP A 198 10.41 19.66 4.15
CA ASP A 198 9.86 20.17 5.42
C ASP A 198 9.72 19.07 6.47
N TYR A 199 9.24 17.89 6.07
CA TYR A 199 8.89 16.80 7.00
C TYR A 199 9.81 15.59 6.91
N GLY A 200 10.81 15.58 6.04
CA GLY A 200 11.64 14.40 5.77
C GLY A 200 12.34 13.80 7.00
N ARG A 201 12.61 14.63 8.02
CA ARG A 201 13.22 14.24 9.29
C ARG A 201 12.20 13.99 10.42
N LEU A 202 10.91 14.14 10.13
CA LEU A 202 9.80 13.99 11.07
C LEU A 202 8.88 12.86 10.59
N PRO A 203 9.19 11.58 10.89
CA PRO A 203 8.51 10.43 10.27
C PRO A 203 6.99 10.43 10.41
N HIS A 204 6.47 10.90 11.54
CA HIS A 204 5.02 10.95 11.79
C HIS A 204 4.33 12.02 10.95
N MET A 205 4.89 13.24 10.88
CA MET A 205 4.38 14.30 10.01
C MET A 205 4.50 13.90 8.55
N LEU A 206 5.64 13.33 8.16
CA LEU A 206 5.85 12.83 6.80
C LEU A 206 4.80 11.78 6.42
N ASN A 207 4.53 10.81 7.30
CA ASN A 207 3.53 9.78 7.03
C ASN A 207 2.12 10.37 6.86
N GLN A 208 1.76 11.36 7.69
CA GLN A 208 0.48 12.05 7.58
C GLN A 208 0.36 12.83 6.27
N THR A 209 1.37 13.66 5.95
CA THR A 209 1.37 14.46 4.73
C THR A 209 1.41 13.59 3.47
N LEU A 210 2.16 12.48 3.48
CA LEU A 210 2.14 11.50 2.39
C LEU A 210 0.77 10.85 2.23
N SER A 211 0.05 10.58 3.32
CA SER A 211 -1.30 10.03 3.25
C SER A 211 -2.26 10.99 2.54
N PHE A 212 -2.14 12.31 2.78
CA PHE A 212 -2.91 13.32 2.05
C PHE A 212 -2.53 13.41 0.58
N TYR A 213 -1.23 13.40 0.29
CA TYR A 213 -0.74 13.40 -1.08
C TYR A 213 -1.27 12.19 -1.87
N GLU A 214 -1.17 10.99 -1.31
CA GLU A 214 -1.70 9.77 -1.93
C GLU A 214 -3.20 9.87 -2.16
N PHE A 215 -3.95 10.44 -1.22
CA PHE A 215 -5.39 10.62 -1.33
C PHE A 215 -5.74 11.49 -2.55
N HIS A 216 -5.09 12.64 -2.69
CA HIS A 216 -5.30 13.54 -3.83
C HIS A 216 -4.88 12.92 -5.15
N LYS A 217 -3.79 12.15 -5.18
CA LYS A 217 -3.38 11.42 -6.40
C LYS A 217 -4.40 10.38 -6.83
N VAL A 218 -5.00 9.65 -5.88
CA VAL A 218 -6.08 8.71 -6.20
C VAL A 218 -7.31 9.43 -6.77
N GLU A 219 -7.69 10.58 -6.21
CA GLU A 219 -8.79 11.39 -6.76
C GLU A 219 -8.49 11.85 -8.20
N GLU A 220 -7.26 12.33 -8.46
CA GLU A 220 -6.79 12.74 -9.78
C GLU A 220 -6.88 11.62 -10.82
N MET A 221 -6.51 10.38 -10.47
CA MET A 221 -6.60 9.20 -11.35
C MET A 221 -8.02 8.91 -11.86
N SER A 222 -9.05 9.47 -11.21
CA SER A 222 -10.46 9.22 -11.51
C SER A 222 -11.26 10.46 -11.87
N ARG A 223 -10.65 11.64 -11.96
CA ARG A 223 -11.34 12.94 -12.11
C ARG A 223 -12.30 12.97 -13.31
N ASP A 224 -11.92 12.33 -14.41
CA ASP A 224 -12.70 12.31 -15.67
C ASP A 224 -13.46 10.99 -15.90
N LYS A 225 -13.43 10.07 -14.92
CA LYS A 225 -14.08 8.75 -15.01
C LYS A 225 -15.40 8.79 -14.26
N TYR A 226 -16.50 8.61 -14.97
CA TYR A 226 -17.84 8.54 -14.39
C TYR A 226 -18.48 7.18 -14.71
N LEU A 227 -19.20 6.62 -13.74
CA LEU A 227 -20.11 5.49 -13.92
C LEU A 227 -19.45 4.20 -14.46
N ASN A 228 -18.17 3.99 -14.16
CA ASN A 228 -17.45 2.75 -14.48
C ASN A 228 -16.76 2.15 -13.24
N THR A 229 -16.32 0.90 -13.36
CA THR A 229 -15.67 0.17 -12.26
C THR A 229 -14.39 0.86 -11.78
N ASP A 230 -13.60 1.45 -12.69
CA ASP A 230 -12.36 2.14 -12.33
C ASP A 230 -12.61 3.36 -11.41
N ALA A 231 -13.67 4.14 -11.69
CA ALA A 231 -14.08 5.24 -10.82
C ALA A 231 -14.54 4.75 -9.45
N ILE A 232 -15.24 3.60 -9.40
CA ILE A 232 -15.67 2.98 -8.15
C ILE A 232 -14.46 2.47 -7.37
N LEU A 233 -13.50 1.80 -8.01
CA LEU A 233 -12.27 1.32 -7.37
C LEU A 233 -11.43 2.47 -6.81
N SER A 234 -11.35 3.61 -7.50
CA SER A 234 -10.73 4.83 -6.96
C SER A 234 -11.40 5.29 -5.68
N ARG A 235 -12.73 5.42 -5.69
CA ARG A 235 -13.48 5.78 -4.48
C ARG A 235 -13.26 4.77 -3.37
N LEU A 236 -13.36 3.48 -3.66
CA LEU A 236 -13.10 2.43 -2.68
C LEU A 236 -11.69 2.55 -2.10
N THR A 237 -10.69 2.85 -2.91
CA THR A 237 -9.31 3.06 -2.45
C THR A 237 -9.25 4.18 -1.40
N THR A 238 -9.92 5.31 -1.64
CA THR A 238 -9.98 6.41 -0.65
C THR A 238 -10.68 6.00 0.66
N TYR A 239 -11.73 5.17 0.59
CA TYR A 239 -12.37 4.59 1.78
C TYR A 239 -11.44 3.64 2.54
N LEU A 240 -10.74 2.74 1.83
CA LEU A 240 -9.80 1.80 2.43
C LEU A 240 -8.62 2.54 3.09
N MET A 241 -8.13 3.62 2.47
CA MET A 241 -7.14 4.52 3.06
C MET A 241 -7.68 5.19 4.34
N ALA A 242 -8.89 5.73 4.32
CA ALA A 242 -9.50 6.36 5.50
C ALA A 242 -9.72 5.35 6.65
N ILE A 243 -10.22 4.15 6.34
CA ILE A 243 -10.32 3.05 7.31
C ILE A 243 -8.94 2.79 7.92
N ARG A 244 -7.91 2.56 7.09
CA ARG A 244 -6.56 2.27 7.55
C ARG A 244 -5.96 3.40 8.41
N SER A 245 -6.16 4.65 8.00
CA SER A 245 -5.71 5.84 8.75
C SER A 245 -6.43 5.98 10.10
N SER A 246 -7.71 5.58 10.21
CA SER A 246 -8.43 5.60 11.49
C SER A 246 -7.80 4.68 12.55
N TRP A 247 -7.08 3.64 12.13
CA TRP A 247 -6.32 2.76 13.03
C TRP A 247 -4.97 3.33 13.46
N ALA A 248 -4.43 4.28 12.70
CA ALA A 248 -3.24 5.04 13.10
C ALA A 248 -3.63 6.03 14.20
N SER A 249 -3.80 5.51 15.42
CA SER A 249 -4.11 6.33 16.58
C SER A 249 -2.91 7.21 16.92
N VAL A 250 -3.04 8.52 16.66
CA VAL A 250 -2.08 9.55 17.13
C VAL A 250 -1.85 9.39 18.63
N GLN A 251 -2.87 9.01 19.39
CA GLN A 251 -2.76 8.80 20.83
C GLN A 251 -1.87 7.60 21.18
N LYS A 252 -2.07 6.43 20.55
CA LYS A 252 -1.14 5.31 20.70
C LYS A 252 0.28 5.67 20.24
N GLY A 253 0.39 6.46 19.17
CA GLY A 253 1.68 6.98 18.70
C GLY A 253 2.39 7.83 19.76
N LYS A 254 1.68 8.77 20.38
CA LYS A 254 2.19 9.60 21.48
C LYS A 254 2.56 8.75 22.70
N GLU A 255 1.75 7.75 23.05
CA GLU A 255 2.06 6.82 24.14
C GLU A 255 3.35 6.03 23.88
N LEU A 256 3.55 5.53 22.65
CA LEU A 256 4.77 4.85 22.24
C LEU A 256 6.01 5.75 22.28
N ILE A 257 5.89 7.00 21.80
CA ILE A 257 6.99 7.99 21.86
C ILE A 257 7.34 8.27 23.33
N ASN A 258 6.35 8.54 24.17
CA ASN A 258 6.56 8.79 25.60
C ASN A 258 7.22 7.58 26.31
N LEU A 259 6.87 6.35 25.91
CA LEU A 259 7.52 5.14 26.41
C LEU A 259 8.99 5.04 25.98
N MET A 260 9.29 5.37 24.72
CA MET A 260 10.66 5.40 24.20
C MET A 260 11.50 6.46 24.92
N GLU A 261 10.99 7.68 25.10
CA GLU A 261 11.67 8.76 25.81
C GLU A 261 11.96 8.39 27.27
N LYS A 262 11.02 7.73 27.97
CA LYS A 262 11.26 7.22 29.33
C LYS A 262 12.28 6.08 29.39
N GLY A 263 12.41 5.30 28.31
CA GLY A 263 13.39 4.22 28.19
C GLY A 263 14.81 4.71 27.97
N ILE A 264 14.98 5.91 27.40
CA ILE A 264 16.28 6.58 27.25
C ILE A 264 16.66 7.16 28.62
N ARG A 265 17.28 6.33 29.46
CA ARG A 265 18.01 6.82 30.63
C ARG A 265 19.26 7.55 30.13
N TRP A 266 19.27 8.86 30.28
CA TRP A 266 20.46 9.70 30.14
C TRP A 266 21.50 9.34 31.21
#